data_AF-A0A6B3HXS8-F1
#
_entry.id   AF-A0A6B3HXS8-F1
#
_cell.length_a   1.000
_cell.length_b   1.000
_cell.length_c   1.000
_cell.angle_alpha   90.00
_cell.angle_beta   90.00
_cell.angle_gamma   90.00
#
_symmetry.space_group_name_H-M   'P 1'
#
loop_
_entity.id
_entity.type
_entity.pdbx_description
1 polymer ?
#
loop_
_entity_poly.entity_id
_entity_poly.type
_entity_poly.pdbx_seq_one_letter_code
_entity_poly.pdbx_strand_id
1 'polypeptide(L)'
;VLQRLTGPTMAEALLAGTLGAAEGGALLARLLRELHAIPPRVSADPQDCILHLDLHPENVMLTDRGPVVIDWSTATEGPPGFDRAMSALTLARVALDPEFPAPEAEARTLLAALLAELAGEGGADAADLARARARQWENPFLTVPERDCLDAAVEMVLDCAPPPRG
;
A
#
# COMPACT_ATOMS: atom_id res chain seq x y z
N VAL A 1 -13.93 -23.35 -0.92
CA VAL A 1 -14.99 -22.42 -0.46
C VAL A 1 -14.31 -21.31 0.32
N LEU A 2 -14.47 -20.05 -0.09
CA LEU A 2 -13.97 -18.89 0.67
C LEU A 2 -15.05 -18.43 1.66
N GLN A 3 -14.63 -17.94 2.82
CA GLN A 3 -15.55 -17.35 3.80
C GLN A 3 -16.16 -16.07 3.21
N ARG A 4 -17.47 -15.88 3.37
CA ARG A 4 -18.11 -14.60 3.07
C ARG A 4 -17.77 -13.56 4.13
N LEU A 5 -17.25 -12.43 3.71
CA LEU A 5 -17.02 -11.25 4.55
C LEU A 5 -18.20 -10.29 4.40
N THR A 6 -18.47 -9.49 5.44
CA THR A 6 -19.55 -8.50 5.47
C THR A 6 -19.04 -7.23 6.11
N GLY A 7 -19.27 -6.11 5.44
CA GLY A 7 -18.73 -4.79 5.78
C GLY A 7 -18.28 -4.03 4.53
N PRO A 8 -18.09 -2.70 4.62
CA PRO A 8 -17.56 -1.92 3.52
C PRO A 8 -16.08 -2.22 3.27
N THR A 9 -15.58 -1.88 2.08
CA THR A 9 -14.13 -1.74 1.90
C THR A 9 -13.63 -0.54 2.68
N MET A 10 -12.32 -0.50 2.96
CA MET A 10 -11.70 0.65 3.58
C MET A 10 -11.78 1.88 2.66
N ALA A 11 -11.73 1.70 1.33
CA ALA A 11 -11.96 2.77 0.35
C ALA A 11 -13.37 3.39 0.48
N GLU A 12 -14.41 2.55 0.58
CA GLU A 12 -15.79 3.00 0.80
C GLU A 12 -15.93 3.76 2.12
N ALA A 13 -15.28 3.29 3.18
CA ALA A 13 -15.32 3.94 4.50
C ALA A 13 -14.61 5.31 4.51
N LEU A 14 -13.48 5.43 3.78
CA LEU A 14 -12.76 6.69 3.57
C LEU A 14 -13.63 7.67 2.78
N LEU A 15 -14.20 7.25 1.64
CA LEU A 15 -15.09 8.08 0.81
C LEU A 15 -16.34 8.55 1.56
N ALA A 16 -16.89 7.70 2.44
CA ALA A 16 -18.03 8.06 3.28
C ALA A 16 -17.67 8.94 4.48
N GLY A 17 -16.38 9.21 4.73
CA GLY A 17 -15.89 9.96 5.89
C GLY A 17 -16.09 9.23 7.23
N THR A 18 -16.40 7.93 7.19
CA THR A 18 -16.56 7.09 8.40
C THR A 18 -15.22 6.60 8.95
N LEU A 19 -14.17 6.69 8.13
CA LEU A 19 -12.76 6.49 8.50
C LEU A 19 -11.98 7.71 8.03
N GLY A 20 -11.15 8.30 8.90
CA GLY A 20 -10.30 9.43 8.51
C GLY A 20 -9.06 8.98 7.72
N ALA A 21 -8.58 9.80 6.77
CA ALA A 21 -7.41 9.46 5.95
C ALA A 21 -6.15 9.14 6.78
N ALA A 22 -5.85 9.91 7.82
CA ALA A 22 -4.69 9.66 8.68
C ALA A 22 -4.84 8.33 9.46
N GLU A 23 -6.03 8.04 9.97
CA GLU A 23 -6.34 6.77 10.63
C GLU A 23 -6.22 5.60 9.64
N GLY A 24 -6.65 5.82 8.40
CA GLY A 24 -6.48 4.85 7.32
C GLY A 24 -5.02 4.53 7.02
N GLY A 25 -4.14 5.54 7.02
CA GLY A 25 -2.72 5.34 6.72
C GLY A 25 -2.05 4.51 7.82
N ALA A 26 -2.40 4.80 9.08
CA ALA A 26 -1.95 4.02 10.23
C ALA A 26 -2.51 2.60 10.24
N LEU A 27 -3.76 2.40 9.79
CA LEU A 27 -4.36 1.09 9.61
C LEU A 27 -3.60 0.25 8.58
N LEU A 28 -3.29 0.81 7.40
CA LEU A 28 -2.50 0.12 6.38
C LEU A 28 -1.10 -0.24 6.87
N ALA A 29 -0.43 0.68 7.60
CA ALA A 29 0.87 0.40 8.19
C ALA A 29 0.83 -0.77 9.18
N ARG A 30 -0.23 -0.82 10.02
CA ARG A 30 -0.44 -1.95 10.93
C ARG A 30 -0.66 -3.26 10.17
N LEU A 31 -1.47 -3.25 9.11
CA LEU A 31 -1.72 -4.43 8.29
C LEU A 31 -0.45 -4.93 7.60
N LEU A 32 0.41 -4.04 7.10
CA LEU A 32 1.73 -4.42 6.55
C LEU A 32 2.59 -5.11 7.61
N ARG A 33 2.66 -4.57 8.83
CA ARG A 33 3.38 -5.24 9.95
C ARG A 33 2.82 -6.62 10.25
N GLU A 34 1.50 -6.78 10.26
CA GLU A 34 0.84 -8.07 10.50
C GLU A 34 1.15 -9.07 9.37
N LEU A 35 1.15 -8.62 8.12
CA LEU A 35 1.55 -9.43 6.96
C LEU A 35 3.02 -9.86 7.06
N HIS A 36 3.91 -8.93 7.38
CA HIS A 36 5.35 -9.17 7.44
C HIS A 36 5.78 -10.01 8.66
N ALA A 37 4.89 -10.21 9.63
CA ALA A 37 5.07 -11.17 10.70
C ALA A 37 4.81 -12.63 10.27
N ILE A 38 4.20 -12.84 9.08
CA ILE A 38 3.98 -14.18 8.53
C ILE A 38 5.27 -14.65 7.85
N PRO A 39 5.88 -15.76 8.33
CA PRO A 39 7.13 -16.25 7.77
C PRO A 39 6.93 -16.76 6.34
N PRO A 40 8.00 -16.74 5.51
CA PRO A 40 7.99 -17.31 4.18
C PRO A 40 7.86 -18.83 4.29
N ARG A 41 7.24 -19.45 3.28
CA ARG A 41 7.05 -20.90 3.20
C ARG A 41 8.12 -21.60 2.39
N VAL A 42 8.67 -20.92 1.37
CA VAL A 42 9.59 -21.51 0.40
C VAL A 42 10.97 -20.86 0.46
N SER A 43 11.07 -19.56 0.68
CA SER A 43 12.34 -18.85 0.78
C SER A 43 13.18 -19.37 1.95
N ALA A 44 14.49 -19.47 1.71
CA ALA A 44 15.48 -19.82 2.72
C ALA A 44 16.10 -18.58 3.39
N ASP A 45 15.80 -17.37 2.89
CA ASP A 45 16.26 -16.13 3.49
C ASP A 45 15.39 -15.81 4.73
N PRO A 46 15.98 -15.71 5.94
CA PRO A 46 15.23 -15.39 7.15
C PRO A 46 14.70 -13.95 7.20
N GLN A 47 15.11 -13.08 6.27
CA GLN A 47 14.60 -11.71 6.14
C GLN A 47 13.37 -11.61 5.23
N ASP A 48 13.09 -12.65 4.45
CA ASP A 48 11.89 -12.70 3.62
C ASP A 48 10.65 -12.93 4.48
N CYS A 49 9.52 -12.43 4.02
CA CYS A 49 8.19 -12.67 4.59
C CYS A 49 7.16 -12.81 3.47
N ILE A 50 5.91 -13.09 3.84
CA ILE A 50 4.80 -12.99 2.89
C ILE A 50 4.57 -11.52 2.55
N LEU A 51 4.55 -11.23 1.25
CA LEU A 51 4.25 -9.93 0.67
C LEU A 51 2.86 -9.97 0.02
N HIS A 52 2.07 -8.90 0.20
CA HIS A 52 0.80 -8.76 -0.51
C HIS A 52 1.00 -8.27 -1.94
N LEU A 53 1.86 -7.26 -2.12
CA LEU A 53 2.20 -6.54 -3.36
C LEU A 53 1.06 -5.75 -4.01
N ASP A 54 -0.10 -5.71 -3.38
CA ASP A 54 -1.24 -4.90 -3.83
C ASP A 54 -2.11 -4.45 -2.64
N LEU A 55 -1.50 -4.09 -1.52
CA LEU A 55 -2.24 -3.65 -0.35
C LEU A 55 -2.62 -2.17 -0.50
N HIS A 56 -3.91 -1.91 -0.66
CA HIS A 56 -4.50 -0.57 -0.70
C HIS A 56 -5.96 -0.63 -0.17
N PRO A 57 -6.63 0.51 0.07
CA PRO A 57 -7.94 0.54 0.73
C PRO A 57 -9.07 -0.29 0.08
N GLU A 58 -9.02 -0.59 -1.21
CA GLU A 58 -10.03 -1.45 -1.84
C GLU A 58 -9.81 -2.93 -1.48
N ASN A 59 -8.55 -3.32 -1.22
CA ASN A 59 -8.15 -4.67 -0.82
C ASN A 59 -8.20 -4.91 0.70
N VAL A 60 -8.93 -4.06 1.43
CA VAL A 60 -9.19 -4.22 2.87
C VAL A 60 -10.69 -4.12 3.12
N MET A 61 -11.29 -5.17 3.67
CA MET A 61 -12.68 -5.15 4.15
C MET A 61 -12.74 -4.84 5.65
N LEU A 62 -13.54 -3.85 6.04
CA LEU A 62 -13.79 -3.51 7.44
C LEU A 62 -14.97 -4.33 7.97
N THR A 63 -14.67 -5.41 8.68
CA THR A 63 -15.69 -6.33 9.20
C THR A 63 -15.95 -6.11 10.68
N ASP A 64 -17.01 -6.72 11.21
CA ASP A 64 -17.33 -6.76 12.65
C ASP A 64 -16.22 -7.40 13.51
N ARG A 65 -15.39 -8.26 12.91
CA ARG A 65 -14.23 -8.90 13.54
C ARG A 65 -12.92 -8.14 13.31
N GLY A 66 -12.98 -6.97 12.68
CA GLY A 66 -11.82 -6.15 12.34
C GLY A 66 -11.50 -6.14 10.84
N PRO A 67 -10.42 -5.46 10.44
CA PRO A 67 -9.98 -5.36 9.05
C PRO A 67 -9.50 -6.72 8.53
N VAL A 68 -9.85 -7.04 7.29
CA VAL A 68 -9.43 -8.27 6.60
C VAL A 68 -8.84 -7.91 5.26
N VAL A 69 -7.60 -8.34 5.03
CA VAL A 69 -6.91 -8.21 3.73
C VAL A 69 -7.47 -9.24 2.75
N ILE A 70 -7.85 -8.77 1.57
CA ILE A 70 -8.42 -9.57 0.48
C ILE A 70 -7.58 -9.41 -0.80
N ASP A 71 -7.92 -10.17 -1.83
CA ASP A 71 -7.21 -10.22 -3.11
C ASP A 71 -5.71 -10.55 -3.01
N TRP A 72 -5.45 -11.81 -2.68
CA TRP A 72 -4.10 -12.36 -2.55
C TRP A 72 -3.47 -12.80 -3.87
N SER A 73 -3.99 -12.36 -5.01
CA SER A 73 -3.60 -12.86 -6.34
C SER A 73 -2.17 -12.48 -6.74
N THR A 74 -1.65 -11.38 -6.17
CA THR A 74 -0.30 -10.85 -6.40
C THR A 74 0.73 -11.28 -5.35
N ALA A 75 0.29 -12.03 -4.33
CA ALA A 75 1.10 -12.37 -3.17
C ALA A 75 2.28 -13.29 -3.52
N THR A 76 3.42 -13.05 -2.87
CA THR A 76 4.67 -13.80 -3.03
C THR A 76 5.49 -13.73 -1.74
N GLU A 77 6.69 -14.28 -1.75
CA GLU A 77 7.69 -14.11 -0.70
C GLU A 77 8.80 -13.14 -1.13
N GLY A 78 9.37 -12.39 -0.18
CA GLY A 78 10.47 -11.48 -0.43
C GLY A 78 10.71 -10.50 0.72
N PRO A 79 11.53 -9.45 0.52
CA PRO A 79 11.82 -8.47 1.56
C PRO A 79 10.62 -7.55 1.83
N PRO A 80 10.32 -7.22 3.10
CA PRO A 80 9.13 -6.44 3.49
C PRO A 80 9.11 -5.02 2.91
N GLY A 81 10.28 -4.42 2.70
CA GLY A 81 10.41 -3.08 2.12
C GLY A 81 9.80 -2.96 0.72
N PHE A 82 9.85 -4.03 -0.07
CA PHE A 82 9.23 -4.07 -1.39
C PHE A 82 7.70 -3.95 -1.33
N ASP A 83 7.06 -4.56 -0.33
CA ASP A 83 5.61 -4.53 -0.15
C ASP A 83 5.12 -3.17 0.38
N ARG A 84 5.92 -2.54 1.24
CA ARG A 84 5.71 -1.15 1.67
C ARG A 84 5.80 -0.18 0.50
N ALA A 85 6.81 -0.34 -0.36
CA ALA A 85 6.99 0.49 -1.55
C ALA A 85 5.86 0.30 -2.57
N MET A 86 5.39 -0.94 -2.80
CA MET A 86 4.21 -1.19 -3.65
C MET A 86 2.96 -0.51 -3.10
N SER A 87 2.69 -0.62 -1.80
CA SER A 87 1.54 0.02 -1.16
C SER A 87 1.61 1.55 -1.28
N ALA A 88 2.77 2.15 -0.98
CA ALA A 88 2.99 3.59 -1.09
C ALA A 88 2.85 4.09 -2.54
N LEU A 89 3.43 3.37 -3.51
CA LEU A 89 3.33 3.72 -4.93
C LEU A 89 1.88 3.65 -5.43
N THR A 90 1.10 2.64 -5.03
CA THR A 90 -0.32 2.53 -5.39
C THR A 90 -1.11 3.72 -4.84
N LEU A 91 -0.89 4.12 -3.58
CA LEU A 91 -1.56 5.31 -3.01
C LEU A 91 -1.15 6.61 -3.71
N ALA A 92 0.12 6.77 -4.07
CA ALA A 92 0.61 7.95 -4.79
C ALA A 92 0.00 8.04 -6.19
N ARG A 93 -0.15 6.92 -6.91
CA ARG A 93 -0.84 6.88 -8.21
C ARG A 93 -2.29 7.32 -8.08
N VAL A 94 -3.00 6.83 -7.06
CA VAL A 94 -4.39 7.23 -6.77
C VAL A 94 -4.49 8.73 -6.48
N ALA A 95 -3.53 9.31 -5.74
CA ALA A 95 -3.50 10.74 -5.48
C ALA A 95 -3.26 11.60 -6.74
N LEU A 96 -2.65 11.02 -7.78
CA LEU A 96 -2.37 11.69 -9.06
C LEU A 96 -3.44 11.44 -10.13
N ASP A 97 -4.39 10.55 -9.88
CA ASP A 97 -5.43 10.19 -10.84
C ASP A 97 -6.59 11.20 -10.76
N PRO A 98 -6.81 12.04 -11.79
CA PRO A 98 -7.89 13.02 -11.79
C PRO A 98 -9.28 12.38 -11.92
N GLU A 99 -9.37 11.11 -12.33
CA GLU A 99 -10.63 10.37 -12.43
C GLU A 99 -11.02 9.70 -11.11
N PHE A 100 -10.10 9.65 -10.13
CA PHE A 100 -10.37 9.02 -8.85
C PHE A 100 -11.25 9.93 -7.97
N PRO A 101 -12.32 9.39 -7.36
CA PRO A 101 -13.34 10.20 -6.68
C PRO A 101 -12.90 10.77 -5.33
N ALA A 102 -11.77 10.32 -4.78
CA ALA A 102 -11.25 10.83 -3.51
C ALA A 102 -10.53 12.18 -3.71
N PRO A 103 -10.70 13.17 -2.82
CA PRO A 103 -9.93 14.40 -2.88
C PRO A 103 -8.41 14.12 -2.81
N GLU A 104 -7.62 14.70 -3.72
CA GLU A 104 -6.14 14.56 -3.75
C GLU A 104 -5.51 14.79 -2.36
N ALA A 105 -6.00 15.79 -1.62
CA ALA A 105 -5.52 16.10 -0.28
C ALA A 105 -5.72 14.95 0.73
N GLU A 106 -6.80 14.19 0.62
CA GLU A 106 -7.07 13.04 1.46
C GLU A 106 -6.18 11.85 1.09
N ALA A 107 -5.99 11.59 -0.21
CA ALA A 107 -5.07 10.56 -0.68
C ALA A 107 -3.62 10.84 -0.25
N ARG A 108 -3.18 12.11 -0.33
CA ARG A 108 -1.88 12.55 0.19
C ARG A 108 -1.77 12.41 1.71
N THR A 109 -2.84 12.73 2.45
CA THR A 109 -2.87 12.57 3.91
C THR A 109 -2.76 11.09 4.30
N LEU A 110 -3.46 10.21 3.58
CA LEU A 110 -3.39 8.76 3.73
C LEU A 110 -1.96 8.23 3.49
N LEU A 111 -1.35 8.64 2.37
CA LEU A 111 0.03 8.30 2.03
C LEU A 111 1.03 8.80 3.09
N ALA A 112 0.94 10.07 3.49
CA ALA A 112 1.83 10.67 4.48
C ALA A 112 1.74 9.95 5.84
N ALA A 113 0.52 9.60 6.28
CA ALA A 113 0.31 8.85 7.51
C ALA A 113 0.89 7.42 7.44
N LEU A 114 0.71 6.73 6.30
CA LEU A 114 1.36 5.43 6.06
C LEU A 114 2.89 5.53 6.18
N LEU A 115 3.50 6.50 5.49
CA LEU A 115 4.95 6.67 5.48
C LEU A 115 5.50 7.07 6.85
N ALA A 116 4.78 7.91 7.60
CA ALA A 116 5.14 8.29 8.96
C ALA A 116 5.23 7.08 9.90
N GLU A 117 4.27 6.16 9.78
CA GLU A 117 4.20 4.94 10.58
C GLU A 117 5.25 3.90 10.22
N LEU A 118 5.71 3.89 8.97
CA LEU A 118 6.73 2.95 8.47
C LEU A 118 8.16 3.47 8.59
N ALA A 119 8.34 4.76 8.89
CA ALA A 119 9.65 5.43 8.91
C ALA A 119 10.68 4.75 9.84
N GLY A 120 10.22 4.23 10.99
CA GLY A 120 11.07 3.52 11.95
C GLY A 120 11.50 2.12 11.49
N GLU A 121 10.95 1.62 10.38
CA GLU A 121 11.16 0.26 9.89
C GLU A 121 11.87 0.21 8.54
N GLY A 122 12.36 1.35 8.04
CA GLY A 122 12.96 1.49 6.71
C GLY A 122 12.07 2.18 5.68
N GLY A 123 10.78 2.41 6.00
CA GLY A 123 9.86 3.14 5.12
C GLY A 123 9.65 2.48 3.76
N ALA A 124 9.51 3.32 2.73
CA ALA A 124 9.59 2.95 1.32
C ALA A 124 10.85 3.60 0.74
N ASP A 125 11.98 2.92 0.82
CA ASP A 125 13.26 3.48 0.38
C ASP A 125 13.36 3.57 -1.15
N ALA A 126 14.36 4.28 -1.65
CA ALA A 126 14.53 4.52 -3.08
C ALA A 126 14.79 3.23 -3.89
N ALA A 127 15.42 2.22 -3.30
CA ALA A 127 15.73 0.96 -3.99
C ALA A 127 14.46 0.11 -4.14
N ASP A 128 13.66 0.01 -3.08
CA ASP A 128 12.38 -0.68 -3.10
C ASP A 128 11.35 0.05 -3.97
N LEU A 129 11.35 1.38 -3.99
CA LEU A 129 10.52 2.17 -4.91
C LEU A 129 10.91 1.97 -6.37
N ALA A 130 12.21 1.92 -6.69
CA ALA A 130 12.66 1.60 -8.04
C ALA A 130 12.17 0.21 -8.48
N ARG A 131 12.22 -0.77 -7.56
CA ARG A 131 11.69 -2.13 -7.79
C ARG A 131 10.17 -2.13 -7.97
N ALA A 132 9.43 -1.38 -7.16
CA ALA A 132 7.97 -1.24 -7.26
C ALA A 132 7.56 -0.61 -8.59
N ARG A 133 8.26 0.46 -9.01
CA ARG A 133 8.07 1.12 -10.30
C ARG A 133 8.34 0.19 -11.47
N ALA A 134 9.43 -0.57 -11.43
CA ALA A 134 9.74 -1.55 -12.47
C ALA A 134 8.65 -2.63 -12.59
N ARG A 135 8.16 -3.15 -11.45
CA ARG A 135 7.05 -4.11 -11.43
C ARG A 135 5.77 -3.53 -12.04
N GLN A 136 5.38 -2.31 -11.66
CA GLN A 136 4.17 -1.67 -12.20
C GLN A 136 4.32 -1.36 -13.70
N TRP A 137 5.52 -1.02 -14.16
CA TRP A 137 5.78 -0.82 -15.59
C TRP A 137 5.53 -2.10 -16.42
N GLU A 138 5.83 -3.27 -15.86
CA GLU A 138 5.59 -4.57 -16.49
C GLU A 138 4.14 -5.06 -16.37
N ASN A 139 3.30 -4.38 -15.58
CA ASN A 139 1.92 -4.79 -15.36
C ASN A 139 1.08 -4.59 -16.65
N PRO A 140 0.57 -5.67 -17.27
CA PRO A 140 -0.16 -5.57 -18.53
C PRO A 140 -1.53 -4.91 -18.37
N PHE A 141 -2.04 -4.79 -17.15
CA PHE A 141 -3.36 -4.22 -16.86
C PHE A 141 -3.34 -2.70 -16.67
N LEU A 142 -2.17 -2.08 -16.50
CA LEU A 142 -2.08 -0.62 -16.45
C LEU A 142 -2.33 -0.02 -17.83
N THR A 143 -3.21 0.97 -17.88
CA THR A 143 -3.43 1.84 -19.04
C THR A 143 -2.20 2.72 -19.30
N VAL A 144 -2.14 3.37 -20.47
CA VAL A 144 -1.02 4.28 -20.81
C VAL A 144 -0.90 5.45 -19.82
N PRO A 145 -1.98 6.20 -19.48
CA PRO A 145 -1.90 7.27 -18.50
C PRO A 145 -1.41 6.81 -17.13
N GLU A 146 -1.86 5.63 -16.69
CA GLU A 146 -1.44 5.01 -15.43
C GLU A 146 0.03 4.60 -15.39
N ARG A 147 0.63 4.27 -16.53
CA ARG A 147 2.08 4.00 -16.62
C ARG A 147 2.88 5.29 -16.68
N ASP A 148 2.38 6.30 -17.40
CA ASP A 148 3.05 7.58 -17.56
C ASP A 148 3.14 8.35 -16.23
N CYS A 149 2.23 8.09 -15.28
CA CYS A 149 2.27 8.71 -13.95
C CYS A 149 3.25 8.06 -12.96
N LEU A 150 3.88 6.92 -13.30
CA LEU A 150 4.68 6.15 -12.34
C LEU A 150 5.87 6.93 -11.78
N ASP A 151 6.56 7.71 -12.61
CA ASP A 151 7.74 8.47 -12.16
C ASP A 151 7.30 9.62 -11.23
N ALA A 152 6.21 10.32 -11.54
CA ALA A 152 5.63 11.33 -10.65
C ALA A 152 5.10 10.73 -9.33
N ALA A 153 4.57 9.51 -9.36
CA ALA A 153 4.13 8.81 -8.17
C ALA A 153 5.32 8.45 -7.26
N VAL A 154 6.45 8.02 -7.83
CA VAL A 154 7.69 7.79 -7.06
C VAL A 154 8.18 9.08 -6.41
N GLU A 155 8.22 10.18 -7.16
CA GLU A 155 8.61 11.50 -6.62
C GLU A 155 7.71 11.90 -5.45
N MET A 156 6.38 11.73 -5.58
CA MET A 156 5.45 12.02 -4.50
C MET A 156 5.72 11.19 -3.23
N VAL A 157 6.02 9.90 -3.37
CA VAL A 157 6.34 9.06 -2.19
C VAL A 157 7.59 9.58 -1.49
N LEU A 158 8.62 9.93 -2.26
CA LEU A 158 9.87 10.48 -1.72
C LEU A 158 9.65 11.84 -1.03
N ASP A 159 8.81 12.70 -1.59
CA ASP A 159 8.46 14.01 -1.01
C ASP A 159 7.60 13.91 0.25
N CYS A 160 6.76 12.87 0.34
CA CYS A 160 5.90 12.61 1.49
C CYS A 160 6.60 11.81 2.60
N ALA A 161 7.75 11.20 2.31
CA ALA A 161 8.50 10.43 3.30
C ALA A 161 9.09 11.37 4.38
N PRO A 162 8.95 11.04 5.67
CA PRO A 162 9.60 11.82 6.71
C PRO A 162 11.13 11.72 6.57
N PRO A 163 11.89 12.75 6.97
CA PRO A 163 13.34 12.71 6.92
C PRO A 163 13.87 11.54 7.77
N PRO A 164 15.00 10.93 7.37
CA PRO A 164 15.62 9.85 8.14
C PRO A 164 15.90 10.34 9.56
N ARG A 165 15.49 9.57 10.57
CA ARG A 165 15.83 9.85 11.96
C ARG A 165 17.33 9.57 12.13
N GLY A 166 18.11 10.63 12.36
CA GLY A 166 19.54 10.56 12.64
C GLY A 166 19.87 9.98 14.01
#